data_AF-A0A3N5KE54-F1
#
_entry.id   AF-A0A3N5KE54-F1
#
_cell.length_a   1.000
_cell.length_b   1.000
_cell.length_c   1.000
_cell.angle_alpha   90.00
_cell.angle_beta   90.00
_cell.angle_gamma   90.00
#
_symmetry.space_group_name_H-M   'P 1'
#
loop_
_entity.id
_entity.type
_entity.pdbx_description
1 polymer ?
#
loop_
_entity_poly.entity_id
_entity_poly.type
_entity_poly.pdbx_seq_one_letter_code
_entity_poly.pdbx_strand_id
1 'polypeptide(L)' 'MHVVVVGCGRVGSSLGTQLVEAGHSVAIIDKRPEAFDRLGPSFGGQM' A
#
# COMPACT_ATOMS: atom_id res chain seq x y z
N MET A 1 13.67 2.51 -4.56
CA MET A 1 12.77 2.83 -5.69
C MET A 1 11.52 3.49 -5.16
N HIS A 2 10.84 4.29 -5.98
CA HIS A 2 9.50 4.81 -5.69
C HIS A 2 8.48 4.03 -6.53
N VAL A 3 7.48 3.45 -5.87
CA VAL A 3 6.45 2.63 -6.51
C VAL A 3 5.08 3.21 -6.17
N VAL A 4 4.24 3.38 -7.19
CA VAL A 4 2.84 3.76 -7.01
C VAL A 4 1.96 2.55 -7.31
N VAL A 5 1.15 2.14 -6.34
CA VAL A 5 0.19 1.04 -6.49
C VAL A 5 -1.21 1.62 -6.57
N VAL A 6 -1.91 1.37 -7.67
CA VAL A 6 -3.30 1.82 -7.85
C VAL A 6 -4.25 0.67 -7.53
N GLY A 7 -5.04 0.86 -6.48
CA GLY A 7 -6.00 -0.08 -5.91
C GLY A 7 -5.47 -0.76 -4.64
N CYS A 8 -6.10 -0.52 -3.50
CA CYS A 8 -5.81 -1.13 -2.19
C CYS A 8 -6.73 -2.34 -1.92
N GLY A 9 -6.95 -3.15 -2.95
CA GLY A 9 -7.67 -4.42 -2.82
C GLY A 9 -6.80 -5.54 -2.24
N ARG A 10 -7.19 -6.79 -2.48
CA ARG A 10 -6.48 -7.98 -1.98
C ARG A 10 -5.02 -8.06 -2.45
N VAL A 11 -4.79 -7.76 -3.72
CA VAL A 11 -3.46 -7.82 -4.34
C VAL A 11 -2.66 -6.57 -3.98
N GLY A 12 -3.25 -5.38 -4.14
CA GLY A 12 -2.54 -4.14 -3.92
C GLY A 12 -2.08 -3.92 -2.49
N SER A 13 -2.89 -4.30 -1.48
CA SER A 13 -2.46 -4.22 -0.08
C SER A 13 -1.29 -5.16 0.21
N SER A 14 -1.37 -6.41 -0.24
CA SER A 14 -0.30 -7.40 -0.05
C SER A 14 0.99 -7.01 -0.77
N LEU A 15 0.88 -6.57 -2.03
CA LEU A 15 2.02 -6.11 -2.81
C LEU A 15 2.65 -4.86 -2.19
N GLY A 16 1.83 -3.89 -1.77
CA GLY A 16 2.29 -2.67 -1.13
C GLY A 16 3.09 -2.95 0.14
N THR A 17 2.58 -3.82 1.02
CA THR A 17 3.28 -4.22 2.25
C THR A 17 4.61 -4.89 1.94
N GLN A 18 4.64 -5.85 1.01
CA GLN A 18 5.89 -6.54 0.63
C GLN A 18 6.94 -5.58 0.07
N LEU A 19 6.53 -4.59 -0.73
CA LEU A 19 7.45 -3.59 -1.28
C LEU A 19 7.99 -2.65 -0.20
N VAL A 20 7.17 -2.27 0.79
CA VAL A 20 7.62 -1.50 1.96
C VAL A 20 8.62 -2.30 2.78
N GLU A 21 8.33 -3.58 3.07
CA GLU A 21 9.22 -4.49 3.80
C GLU A 21 10.55 -4.72 3.07
N ALA A 22 10.53 -4.72 1.73
CA ALA A 22 11.72 -4.78 0.89
C ALA A 22 12.54 -3.46 0.85
N GLY A 23 12.11 -2.43 1.59
CA GLY A 23 12.81 -1.15 1.69
C GLY A 23 12.53 -0.19 0.53
N HIS A 24 11.41 -0.35 -0.18
CA HIS A 24 10.98 0.58 -1.20
C HIS A 24 10.04 1.66 -0.64
N SER A 25 10.10 2.86 -1.24
CA SER A 25 9.12 3.90 -0.98
C SER A 25 7.88 3.59 -1.81
N VAL A 26 6.74 3.45 -1.15
CA VAL A 26 5.48 3.04 -1.78
C VAL A 26 4.40 4.06 -1.47
N ALA A 27 3.67 4.48 -2.49
CA ALA A 27 2.41 5.20 -2.36
C ALA A 27 1.28 4.33 -2.93
N ILE A 28 0.19 4.18 -2.19
CA ILE A 28 -0.99 3.43 -2.63
C ILE A 28 -2.13 4.41 -2.83
N ILE A 29 -2.87 4.27 -3.93
CA ILE A 29 -4.04 5.10 -4.22
C ILE A 29 -5.24 4.19 -4.40
N ASP A 30 -6.30 4.39 -3.63
CA ASP A 30 -7.62 3.80 -3.88
C ASP A 30 -8.69 4.88 -3.83
N LYS A 31 -9.78 4.67 -4.56
CA LYS A 31 -10.94 5.58 -4.55
C LYS A 31 -11.82 5.40 -3.31
N ARG A 32 -11.69 4.25 -2.63
CA ARG A 32 -12.44 3.90 -1.42
C ARG A 32 -11.53 4.05 -0.20
N PRO A 33 -11.80 5.03 0.69
CA PRO A 33 -11.00 5.20 1.91
C PRO A 33 -10.95 3.94 2.78
N GLU A 34 -12.02 3.16 2.86
CA GLU A 34 -12.10 1.92 3.64
C GLU A 34 -11.18 0.80 3.11
N ALA A 35 -10.65 0.92 1.90
CA ALA A 35 -9.70 -0.05 1.36
C ALA A 35 -8.34 0.00 2.09
N PHE A 36 -7.97 1.17 2.64
CA PHE A 36 -6.72 1.37 3.36
C PHE A 36 -6.67 0.66 4.70
N ASP A 37 -7.82 0.30 5.29
CA ASP A 37 -7.90 -0.49 6.52
C ASP A 37 -7.14 -1.83 6.40
N ARG A 38 -6.99 -2.35 5.17
CA ARG A 38 -6.24 -3.58 4.86
C ARG A 38 -4.74 -3.46 5.08
N LEU A 39 -4.19 -2.25 5.06
CA LEU A 39 -2.76 -2.00 5.25
C LEU A 39 -2.36 -2.06 6.73
N GLY A 40 -3.33 -1.82 7.62
CA GLY A 40 -3.11 -1.76 9.05
C GLY A 40 -2.34 -0.50 9.51
N PRO A 41 -2.29 -0.25 10.82
CA PRO A 41 -1.70 0.97 11.39
C PRO A 41 -0.18 1.06 11.22
N SER A 42 0.48 -0.06 10.92
CA SER A 42 1.94 -0.15 10.80
C SER A 42 2.45 -0.04 9.37
N PHE A 43 1.59 0.29 8.41
CA PHE A 43 2.01 0.45 7.02
C PHE A 43 2.97 1.63 6.88
N GLY A 44 4.22 1.33 6.51
CA GLY A 44 5.29 2.33 6.39
C GLY A 44 5.31 3.12 5.07
N GLY A 45 4.25 3.06 4.27
CA GLY A 45 4.11 3.77 3.00
C GLY A 45 3.14 4.95 3.08
N GLN A 46 2.84 5.54 1.93
CA GLN A 46 1.85 6.61 1.76
C GLN A 46 0.53 6.03 1.21
N MET A 47 -0.60 6.60 1.61
CA MET A 47 -1.97 6.19 1.24
C MET A 47 -2.78 7.41 0.80
#